data_AF-A0A377F968-F1
#
_entry.id   AF-A0A377F968-F1
#
_cell.length_a   1.000
_cell.length_b   1.000
_cell.length_c   1.000
_cell.angle_alpha   90.00
_cell.angle_beta   90.00
_cell.angle_gamma   90.00
#
_symmetry.space_group_name_H-M   'P 1'
#
loop_
_entity.id
_entity.type
_entity.pdbx_description
1 polymer ?
#
loop_
_entity_poly.entity_id
_entity_poly.type
_entity_poly.pdbx_seq_one_letter_code
_entity_poly.pdbx_strand_id
1 'polypeptide(L)' 'MIQNKKIIDAGKELLAKGADVIMLDCLGFNQRHRDLLQKQLDVPVLLSNVLIARLAAELLV' A
#
# COMPACT_ATOMS: atom_id res chain seq x y z
N MET A 1 -17.41 0.73 -2.75
CA MET A 1 -16.33 0.38 -3.70
C MET A 1 -15.45 1.60 -3.90
N ILE A 2 -14.15 1.49 -3.61
CA ILE A 2 -13.17 2.57 -3.87
C ILE A 2 -12.91 2.61 -5.38
N GLN A 3 -13.00 3.78 -6.01
CA GLN A 3 -12.71 3.93 -7.43
C GLN A 3 -11.19 4.00 -7.66
N ASN A 4 -10.66 3.18 -8.58
CA ASN A 4 -9.23 3.03 -8.88
C ASN A 4 -8.49 4.36 -9.19
N LYS A 5 -9.18 5.39 -9.67
CA LYS A 5 -8.55 6.69 -9.96
C LYS A 5 -8.19 7.45 -8.68
N LYS A 6 -9.09 7.46 -7.69
CA LYS A 6 -8.87 8.17 -6.42
C LYS A 6 -7.70 7.63 -5.62
N ILE A 7 -7.45 6.31 -5.69
CA ILE A 7 -6.35 5.70 -4.93
C ILE A 7 -4.98 6.05 -5.52
N ILE A 8 -4.88 6.15 -6.86
CA ILE A 8 -3.65 6.52 -7.56
C ILE A 8 -3.30 7.99 -7.28
N ASP A 9 -4.30 8.87 -7.36
CA ASP A 9 -4.09 10.30 -7.10
C ASP A 9 -3.63 10.54 -5.65
N ALA A 10 -4.25 9.84 -4.68
CA ALA A 10 -3.81 9.88 -3.28
C ALA A 10 -2.38 9.36 -3.10
N GLY A 11 -2.00 8.27 -3.77
CA GLY A 11 -0.64 7.75 -3.74
C GLY A 11 0.39 8.73 -4.30
N LYS A 12 0.07 9.42 -5.40
CA LYS A 12 0.94 10.45 -6.00
C LYS A 12 1.08 11.68 -5.11
N GLU A 13 0.01 12.09 -4.45
CA GLU A 13 0.07 13.22 -3.50
C GLU A 13 0.99 12.90 -2.30
N LEU A 14 0.92 11.67 -1.78
CA LEU A 14 1.80 11.23 -0.69
C LEU A 14 3.26 11.13 -1.12
N LEU A 15 3.52 10.63 -2.33
CA LEU A 15 4.86 10.64 -2.94
C LEU A 15 5.42 12.07 -3.05
N ALA A 16 4.61 13.01 -3.56
CA ALA A 16 5.02 14.40 -3.72
C ALA A 16 5.34 15.08 -2.37
N LYS A 17 4.80 14.55 -1.26
CA LYS A 17 5.10 14.98 0.11
C LYS A 17 6.34 14.29 0.71
N GLY A 18 7.03 13.44 -0.06
CA GLY A 18 8.26 12.76 0.36
C GLY A 18 8.04 11.44 1.09
N ALA A 19 6.92 10.74 0.84
CA ALA A 19 6.72 9.41 1.42
C ALA A 19 7.66 8.38 0.78
N ASP A 20 8.49 7.72 1.58
CA ASP A 20 9.38 6.62 1.14
C ASP A 20 8.67 5.26 1.03
N VAL A 21 7.50 5.11 1.67
CA VAL A 21 6.69 3.89 1.69
C VAL A 21 5.22 4.27 1.73
N ILE A 22 4.37 3.56 0.98
CA ILE A 22 2.91 3.75 1.00
C ILE A 22 2.24 2.50 1.56
N MET A 23 1.36 2.70 2.56
CA MET A 23 0.62 1.61 3.20
C MET A 23 -0.87 1.70 2.89
N LEU A 24 -1.44 0.59 2.46
CA LEU A 24 -2.88 0.42 2.21
C LEU A 24 -3.52 -0.27 3.43
N ASP A 25 -4.21 0.52 4.24
CA ASP A 25 -4.82 0.08 5.51
C ASP A 25 -6.35 0.06 5.47
N CYS A 26 -6.93 -0.95 4.80
CA CYS A 26 -8.36 -1.23 4.84
C CYS A 26 -8.68 -2.62 4.25
N LEU A 27 -9.67 -3.32 4.83
CA LEU A 27 -10.25 -4.56 4.28
C LEU A 27 -10.82 -4.40 2.84
N GLY A 28 -11.05 -3.15 2.40
CA GLY A 28 -11.47 -2.82 1.04
C GLY A 28 -10.33 -2.70 0.01
N PHE A 29 -9.07 -2.73 0.45
CA PHE A 29 -7.92 -2.77 -0.45
C PHE A 29 -7.53 -4.21 -0.75
N ASN A 30 -7.48 -4.55 -2.04
CA ASN A 30 -7.15 -5.88 -2.53
C ASN A 30 -5.85 -5.83 -3.35
N GLN A 31 -5.32 -6.99 -3.72
CA GLN A 31 -4.07 -7.09 -4.48
C GLN A 31 -4.08 -6.25 -5.77
N ARG A 32 -5.24 -6.12 -6.43
CA ARG A 32 -5.38 -5.30 -7.64
C ARG A 32 -5.06 -3.82 -7.40
N HIS A 33 -5.45 -3.26 -6.25
CA HIS A 33 -5.12 -1.87 -5.90
C HIS A 33 -3.62 -1.71 -5.63
N ARG A 34 -3.01 -2.68 -4.94
CA ARG A 34 -1.56 -2.71 -4.71
C ARG A 34 -0.80 -2.74 -6.04
N ASP A 35 -1.14 -3.68 -6.94
CA ASP A 35 -0.44 -3.82 -8.23
C ASP A 35 -0.59 -2.59 -9.13
N LEU A 36 -1.75 -1.92 -9.09
CA LEU A 36 -1.97 -0.67 -9.81
C LEU A 36 -1.09 0.46 -9.27
N LEU A 37 -1.00 0.60 -7.95
CA LEU A 37 -0.17 1.61 -7.30
C LEU A 37 1.32 1.32 -7.48
N GLN A 38 1.73 0.07 -7.35
CA GLN A 38 3.14 -0.34 -7.48
C GLN A 38 3.67 -0.16 -8.91
N LYS A 39 2.79 -0.14 -9.92
CA LYS A 39 3.14 0.23 -11.30
C LYS A 39 3.22 1.74 -11.54
N GLN A 40 2.66 2.55 -10.65
CA GLN A 40 2.49 4.00 -10.82
C GLN A 40 3.35 4.82 -9.85
N LEU A 41 3.93 4.17 -8.84
CA LEU A 41 4.68 4.79 -7.75
C LEU A 41 6.06 4.12 -7.65
N ASP A 42 7.11 4.92 -7.51
CA ASP A 42 8.50 4.44 -7.37
C ASP A 42 8.84 3.99 -5.94
N VAL A 43 7.84 3.87 -5.06
CA VAL A 43 8.02 3.48 -3.65
C VAL A 43 7.25 2.20 -3.34
N PRO A 44 7.76 1.38 -2.41
CA PRO A 44 7.10 0.14 -2.01
C PRO A 44 5.69 0.40 -1.46
N VAL A 45 4.72 -0.38 -1.95
CA VAL A 45 3.33 -0.36 -1.50
C VAL A 45 3.04 -1.61 -0.67
N LEU A 46 2.72 -1.40 0.61
CA LEU A 46 2.44 -2.46 1.59
C LEU A 46 0.93 -2.56 1.87
N LEU A 47 0.47 -3.77 2.18
CA LEU A 47 -0.86 -3.99 2.76
C LEU A 47 -0.69 -4.25 4.25
N SER A 48 -1.60 -3.75 5.10
CA SER A 48 -1.48 -3.90 6.57
C SER A 48 -1.38 -5.35 7.04
N ASN A 49 -2.00 -6.29 6.31
CA ASN A 49 -1.90 -7.72 6.60
C ASN A 49 -0.49 -8.29 6.37
N VAL A 50 0.34 -7.65 5.53
CA VAL A 50 1.73 -8.05 5.29
C VAL A 50 2.63 -7.65 6.45
N LEU A 51 2.40 -6.50 7.09
CA LEU A 51 3.16 -6.09 8.28
C LEU A 51 2.83 -6.95 9.49
N ILE A 52 1.54 -7.25 9.73
CA ILE A 52 1.14 -8.18 10.79
C ILE A 52 1.74 -9.57 10.53
N ALA A 53 1.71 -10.06 9.29
CA ALA A 53 2.33 -11.34 8.95
C ALA A 53 3.85 -11.34 9.15
N ARG A 54 4.54 -10.24 8.79
CA ARG A 54 5.98 -10.10 9.02
C ARG A 54 6.31 -10.01 10.51
N LEU A 55 5.55 -9.23 11.28
CA LEU A 55 5.70 -9.14 12.73
C LEU A 55 5.45 -10.50 13.39
N ALA A 56 4.39 -11.21 13.00
CA ALA A 56 4.12 -12.56 13.49
C ALA A 56 5.25 -13.54 13.13
N ALA A 57 5.83 -13.43 11.92
CA ALA A 57 6.96 -14.26 11.51
C ALA A 57 8.24 -13.95 12.31
N GLU A 58 8.49 -12.68 12.66
CA GLU A 58 9.61 -12.28 13.51
C GLU A 58 9.43 -12.70 14.98
N LEU A 59 8.18 -12.84 15.46
CA LEU A 59 7.84 -13.30 16.82
C LEU A 59 7.78 -14.84 16.95
N LEU A 60 7.78 -15.59 15.84
CA LEU A 60 7.79 -17.05 15.81
C LEU A 60 9.21 -17.65 15.78
N VAL A 61 10.24 -16.81 15.99
CA VAL A 61 11.65 -17.20 16.14
C VAL A 61 11.99 -17.40 17.61
#